data_AF-A0A4R2PTR5-F1
#
_entry.id   AF-A0A4R2PTR5-F1
#
_cell.length_a   1.000
_cell.length_b   1.000
_cell.length_c   1.000
_cell.angle_alpha   90.00
_cell.angle_beta   90.00
_cell.angle_gamma   90.00
#
_symmetry.space_group_name_H-M   'P 1'
#
loop_
_entity.id
_entity.type
_entity.pdbx_description
1 polymer ?
#
loop_
_entity_poly.entity_id
_entity_poly.type
_entity_poly.pdbx_seq_one_letter_code
_entity_poly.pdbx_strand_id
1 'polypeptide(L)'
;MPGSETVEAALSRRAERRSERRDFFRHAAGAIALGTGALAMARTAHAQTAPSDVDILNFALNLEYLEAQFYAYATSGVGLPADQLTGTQTQGAVTGARRASLSDPEVIQYAREIAADEAAHVASLRRLLSTAAIAQPAIDLSPAVFTAAADAADIDLRDSGGVFDPYASDDNFLLAAFLFEDVGVTAYKGGAPLLTDRTIIDAAAGLLAAEAFHAGLIRSALYRRGVDVPELREKADALSDARDDLDGDKNDDGPPRRTDGADQGISPIRSIYGTAANVAPTDGRGIAFSRTVEQVHNIAYLTDDQATSGGFFPAGTNNANPALRRSGAN
;
A
#
# COMPACT_ATOMS: atom_id res chain seq x y z
N MET A 1 -22.29 24.43 23.59
CA MET A 1 -21.46 23.49 24.34
C MET A 1 -21.73 22.08 23.83
N PRO A 2 -20.99 21.54 22.85
CA PRO A 2 -21.08 20.14 22.49
C PRO A 2 -20.29 19.31 23.51
N GLY A 3 -20.91 18.25 24.03
CA GLY A 3 -20.39 17.47 25.15
C GLY A 3 -19.12 16.71 24.80
N SER A 4 -18.17 16.74 25.74
CA SER A 4 -16.98 15.88 25.73
C SER A 4 -17.41 14.42 25.84
N GLU A 5 -17.46 13.72 24.71
CA GLU A 5 -17.50 12.27 24.67
C GLU A 5 -16.27 11.73 25.42
N THR A 6 -16.49 10.96 26.48
CA THR A 6 -15.38 10.35 27.23
C THR A 6 -14.72 9.31 26.32
N VAL A 7 -13.39 9.19 26.42
CA VAL A 7 -12.60 8.23 25.63
C VAL A 7 -13.16 6.81 25.76
N GLU A 8 -13.63 6.45 26.96
CA GLU A 8 -14.28 5.17 27.23
C GLU A 8 -15.60 5.00 26.47
N ALA A 9 -16.42 6.04 26.35
CA ALA A 9 -17.66 6.01 25.55
C ALA A 9 -17.36 5.92 24.05
N ALA A 10 -16.30 6.57 23.56
CA ALA A 10 -15.86 6.46 22.16
C ALA A 10 -15.33 5.06 21.84
N LEU A 11 -14.55 4.47 22.75
CA LEU A 11 -13.99 3.13 22.62
C LEU A 11 -15.09 2.06 22.70
N SER A 12 -16.04 2.19 23.63
CA SER A 12 -17.19 1.30 23.77
C SER A 12 -18.09 1.37 22.53
N ARG A 13 -18.41 2.55 22.01
CA ARG A 13 -19.14 2.68 20.72
C ARG A 13 -18.39 2.07 19.55
N ARG A 14 -17.05 2.12 19.55
CA ARG A 14 -16.22 1.47 18.52
C ARG A 14 -16.21 -0.05 18.66
N ALA A 15 -16.22 -0.57 19.89
CA ALA A 15 -16.36 -2.00 20.18
C ALA A 15 -17.78 -2.51 19.86
N GLU A 16 -18.81 -1.74 20.17
CA GLU A 16 -20.21 -2.00 19.85
C GLU A 16 -20.43 -2.00 18.34
N ARG A 17 -19.98 -0.99 17.59
CA ARG A 17 -20.06 -0.98 16.11
C ARG A 17 -19.30 -2.14 15.46
N ARG A 18 -18.18 -2.58 16.06
CA ARG A 18 -17.46 -3.79 15.62
C ARG A 18 -18.29 -5.05 15.91
N SER A 19 -18.97 -5.12 17.04
CA SER A 19 -19.90 -6.22 17.36
C SER A 19 -21.15 -6.19 16.48
N GLU A 20 -21.73 -5.02 16.22
CA GLU A 20 -22.90 -4.83 15.36
C GLU A 20 -22.58 -5.18 13.91
N ARG A 21 -21.39 -4.83 13.39
CA ARG A 21 -20.95 -5.33 12.08
C ARG A 21 -20.84 -6.85 12.08
N ARG A 22 -20.27 -7.44 13.14
CA ARG A 22 -20.19 -8.90 13.32
C ARG A 22 -21.56 -9.57 13.48
N ASP A 23 -22.53 -8.89 14.10
CA ASP A 23 -23.87 -9.42 14.36
C ASP A 23 -24.84 -9.17 13.19
N PHE A 24 -24.64 -8.11 12.40
CA PHE A 24 -25.31 -7.88 11.11
C PHE A 24 -24.97 -9.02 10.13
N PHE A 25 -23.70 -9.44 10.08
CA PHE A 25 -23.30 -10.63 9.32
C PHE A 25 -23.87 -11.94 9.88
N ARG A 26 -24.22 -12.01 11.17
CA ARG A 26 -24.92 -13.18 11.76
C ARG A 26 -26.43 -13.18 11.49
N HIS A 27 -27.09 -12.02 11.44
CA HIS A 27 -28.55 -11.91 11.27
C HIS A 27 -29.00 -11.85 9.80
N ALA A 28 -28.11 -11.52 8.86
CA ALA A 28 -28.38 -11.65 7.42
C ALA A 28 -28.57 -13.11 6.95
N ALA A 29 -28.27 -14.10 7.81
CA ALA A 29 -28.48 -15.53 7.56
C ALA A 29 -29.87 -16.06 8.01
N GLY A 30 -30.76 -15.21 8.56
CA GLY A 30 -31.89 -15.68 9.37
C GLY A 30 -33.32 -15.24 9.00
N ALA A 31 -33.57 -14.52 7.90
CA ALA A 31 -34.92 -14.03 7.61
C ALA A 31 -35.32 -14.13 6.13
N ILE A 32 -35.89 -15.28 5.74
CA ILE A 32 -36.89 -15.32 4.65
C ILE A 32 -38.12 -16.06 5.19
N ALA A 33 -39.17 -15.26 5.45
CA ALA A 33 -40.50 -15.71 5.78
C ALA A 33 -41.19 -16.32 4.53
N LEU A 34 -41.95 -17.36 4.80
CA LEU A 34 -42.68 -18.26 3.90
C LEU A 34 -43.59 -17.52 2.90
N GLY A 35 -43.41 -17.79 1.60
CA GLY A 35 -44.32 -17.41 0.52
C GLY A 35 -44.09 -18.28 -0.71
N THR A 36 -45.12 -18.98 -1.15
CA THR A 36 -45.11 -20.09 -2.10
C THR A 36 -44.62 -19.74 -3.52
N GLY A 37 -43.63 -20.50 -4.02
CA GLY A 37 -43.42 -20.70 -5.47
C GLY A 37 -42.14 -20.13 -6.10
N ALA A 38 -40.96 -20.64 -5.74
CA ALA A 38 -39.77 -20.66 -6.60
C ALA A 38 -38.77 -21.71 -6.10
N LEU A 39 -38.48 -22.72 -6.91
CA LEU A 39 -37.52 -23.78 -6.64
C LEU A 39 -36.15 -23.38 -7.20
N ALA A 40 -35.10 -23.41 -6.36
CA ALA A 40 -33.65 -23.32 -6.67
C ALA A 40 -33.17 -21.98 -7.28
N MET A 41 -32.26 -21.23 -6.66
CA MET A 41 -30.91 -21.61 -6.24
C MET A 41 -30.54 -20.85 -4.96
N ALA A 42 -30.49 -21.55 -3.82
CA ALA A 42 -29.80 -21.02 -2.66
C ALA A 42 -28.30 -21.02 -2.99
N ARG A 43 -27.78 -19.89 -3.47
CA ARG A 43 -26.35 -19.60 -3.38
C ARG A 43 -26.02 -19.70 -1.90
N THR A 44 -25.26 -20.71 -1.51
CA THR A 44 -24.62 -20.75 -0.21
C THR A 44 -23.77 -19.49 -0.09
N ALA A 45 -24.29 -18.47 0.61
CA ALA A 45 -23.49 -17.36 1.03
C ALA A 45 -22.48 -17.94 2.02
N HIS A 46 -21.27 -18.22 1.56
CA HIS A 46 -20.15 -18.45 2.47
C HIS A 46 -19.99 -17.15 3.25
N ALA A 47 -20.36 -17.17 4.52
CA ALA A 47 -19.91 -16.15 5.45
C ALA A 47 -18.38 -16.20 5.41
N GLN A 48 -17.76 -15.24 4.72
CA GLN A 48 -16.30 -15.13 4.72
C GLN A 48 -15.89 -14.90 6.17
N THR A 49 -15.20 -15.89 6.73
CA THR A 49 -14.49 -15.71 8.00
C THR A 49 -13.57 -14.51 7.85
N ALA A 50 -13.58 -13.61 8.85
CA ALA A 50 -12.67 -12.48 8.87
C ALA A 50 -11.22 -12.98 8.68
N PRO A 51 -10.38 -12.22 7.94
CA PRO A 51 -8.98 -12.58 7.77
C PRO A 51 -8.30 -12.81 9.11
N SER A 52 -7.47 -13.86 9.19
CA SER A 52 -6.61 -14.09 10.34
C SER A 52 -5.41 -13.14 10.32
N ASP A 53 -4.74 -12.97 11.46
CA ASP A 53 -3.47 -12.24 11.53
C ASP A 53 -2.42 -12.81 10.56
N VAL A 54 -2.41 -14.13 10.35
CA VAL A 54 -1.54 -14.80 9.35
C VAL A 54 -1.88 -14.37 7.93
N ASP A 55 -3.17 -14.26 7.59
CA ASP A 55 -3.60 -13.79 6.27
C ASP A 55 -3.17 -12.33 6.04
N ILE A 56 -3.28 -11.48 7.08
CA ILE A 56 -2.89 -10.07 7.04
C ILE A 56 -1.37 -9.93 6.91
N LEU A 57 -0.59 -10.69 7.67
CA LEU A 57 0.87 -10.70 7.54
C LEU A 57 1.35 -11.22 6.19
N ASN A 58 0.69 -12.24 5.62
CA ASN A 58 0.99 -12.69 4.26
C ASN A 58 0.58 -11.67 3.21
N PHE A 59 -0.44 -10.85 3.45
CA PHE A 59 -0.75 -9.72 2.57
C PHE A 59 0.38 -8.67 2.62
N ALA A 60 0.83 -8.27 3.82
CA ALA A 60 1.96 -7.37 3.98
C ALA A 60 3.23 -7.92 3.30
N LEU A 61 3.53 -9.21 3.49
CA LEU A 61 4.71 -9.86 2.90
C LEU A 61 4.73 -9.79 1.36
N ASN A 62 3.59 -9.72 0.68
CA ASN A 62 3.58 -9.52 -0.78
C ASN A 62 4.07 -8.12 -1.18
N LEU A 63 3.70 -7.09 -0.43
CA LEU A 63 4.12 -5.71 -0.68
C LEU A 63 5.60 -5.54 -0.34
N GLU A 64 6.03 -6.09 0.78
CA GLU A 64 7.44 -6.11 1.21
C GLU A 64 8.34 -6.78 0.18
N TYR A 65 7.87 -7.85 -0.49
CA TYR A 65 8.63 -8.43 -1.59
C TYR A 65 8.78 -7.49 -2.79
N LEU A 66 7.76 -6.67 -3.09
CA LEU A 66 7.82 -5.69 -4.17
C LEU A 66 8.86 -4.61 -3.86
N GLU A 67 8.79 -4.03 -2.67
CA GLU A 67 9.65 -2.93 -2.23
C GLU A 67 11.10 -3.42 -2.04
N ALA A 68 11.28 -4.51 -1.30
CA ALA A 68 12.60 -5.09 -1.07
C ALA A 68 13.31 -5.52 -2.36
N GLN A 69 12.57 -6.05 -3.36
CA GLN A 69 13.18 -6.33 -4.66
C GLN A 69 13.53 -5.06 -5.42
N PHE A 70 12.63 -4.06 -5.45
CA PHE A 70 12.90 -2.78 -6.09
C PHE A 70 14.18 -2.14 -5.55
N TYR A 71 14.29 -1.99 -4.23
CA TYR A 71 15.45 -1.37 -3.60
C TYR A 71 16.73 -2.21 -3.68
N ALA A 72 16.65 -3.54 -3.52
CA ALA A 72 17.81 -4.42 -3.66
C ALA A 72 18.40 -4.34 -5.08
N TYR A 73 17.56 -4.39 -6.11
CA TYR A 73 18.01 -4.23 -7.49
C TYR A 73 18.51 -2.81 -7.76
N ALA A 74 17.77 -1.77 -7.37
CA ALA A 74 18.18 -0.39 -7.63
C ALA A 74 19.55 -0.07 -7.03
N THR A 75 19.86 -0.57 -5.84
CA THR A 75 21.13 -0.31 -5.15
C THR A 75 22.29 -1.16 -5.66
N SER A 76 22.06 -2.46 -5.84
CA SER A 76 23.12 -3.47 -6.02
C SER A 76 23.12 -4.16 -7.39
N GLY A 77 21.99 -4.11 -8.11
CA GLY A 77 21.75 -4.88 -9.32
C GLY A 77 21.40 -6.35 -9.09
N VAL A 78 21.26 -6.77 -7.83
CA VAL A 78 20.93 -8.13 -7.42
C VAL A 78 19.72 -8.08 -6.50
N GLY A 79 18.79 -9.02 -6.67
CA GLY A 79 17.61 -9.15 -5.82
C GLY A 79 17.93 -9.79 -4.46
N LEU A 80 16.88 -10.05 -3.70
CA LEU A 80 16.95 -10.66 -2.38
C LEU A 80 17.61 -12.05 -2.40
N PRO A 81 18.23 -12.46 -1.27
CA PRO A 81 18.76 -13.81 -1.09
C PRO A 81 17.70 -14.91 -1.32
N ALA A 82 18.10 -16.02 -1.94
CA ALA A 82 17.18 -17.09 -2.33
C ALA A 82 16.43 -17.74 -1.15
N ASP A 83 17.00 -17.76 0.05
CA ASP A 83 16.37 -18.27 1.28
C ASP A 83 15.24 -17.38 1.79
N GLN A 84 15.16 -16.12 1.31
CA GLN A 84 14.06 -15.22 1.57
C GLN A 84 12.92 -15.34 0.55
N LEU A 85 13.06 -16.09 -0.54
CA LEU A 85 12.07 -16.11 -1.64
C LEU A 85 11.09 -17.29 -1.59
N THR A 86 11.45 -18.36 -0.90
CA THR A 86 10.70 -19.64 -0.88
C THR A 86 9.57 -19.63 0.13
N GLY A 87 8.55 -20.48 -0.01
CA GLY A 87 7.47 -20.54 0.97
C GLY A 87 6.31 -21.37 0.47
N THR A 88 5.13 -21.15 1.05
CA THR A 88 3.88 -21.66 0.52
C THR A 88 3.49 -20.93 -0.77
N GLN A 89 2.58 -21.48 -1.57
CA GLN A 89 2.26 -20.99 -2.92
C GLN A 89 3.44 -21.08 -3.90
N THR A 90 3.21 -20.67 -5.15
CA THR A 90 4.21 -20.78 -6.22
C THR A 90 5.14 -19.57 -6.19
N GLN A 91 6.44 -19.81 -6.06
CA GLN A 91 7.45 -18.75 -6.18
C GLN A 91 7.47 -18.20 -7.61
N GLY A 92 7.31 -16.89 -7.75
CA GLY A 92 7.45 -16.17 -9.01
C GLY A 92 8.83 -15.56 -9.22
N ALA A 93 9.06 -15.06 -10.43
CA ALA A 93 10.29 -14.35 -10.80
C ALA A 93 10.09 -12.83 -10.75
N VAL A 94 11.19 -12.09 -10.60
CA VAL A 94 11.23 -10.64 -10.82
C VAL A 94 11.62 -10.36 -12.28
N THR A 95 10.90 -9.45 -12.93
CA THR A 95 11.16 -9.05 -14.32
C THR A 95 11.59 -7.58 -14.40
N GLY A 96 12.57 -7.29 -15.25
CA GLY A 96 12.92 -5.92 -15.65
C GLY A 96 13.68 -5.06 -14.63
N ALA A 97 13.84 -5.54 -13.40
CA ALA A 97 14.61 -4.85 -12.37
C ALA A 97 16.12 -4.79 -12.71
N ARG A 98 16.76 -3.66 -12.39
CA ARG A 98 18.20 -3.47 -12.59
C ARG A 98 18.77 -2.43 -11.63
N ARG A 99 20.10 -2.32 -11.62
CA ARG A 99 20.81 -1.27 -10.88
C ARG A 99 20.45 0.12 -11.40
N ALA A 100 20.11 1.02 -10.49
CA ALA A 100 19.87 2.41 -10.78
C ALA A 100 21.18 3.18 -11.00
N SER A 101 21.13 4.16 -11.90
CA SER A 101 22.23 5.09 -12.19
C SER A 101 22.22 6.26 -11.22
N LEU A 102 22.28 5.97 -9.92
CA LEU A 102 22.32 6.97 -8.86
C LEU A 102 23.68 7.66 -8.85
N SER A 103 23.66 8.99 -8.73
CA SER A 103 24.85 9.84 -8.78
C SER A 103 25.00 10.70 -7.53
N ASP A 104 23.91 10.98 -6.83
CA ASP A 104 23.89 11.80 -5.62
C ASP A 104 24.31 10.95 -4.40
N PRO A 105 25.39 11.32 -3.69
CA PRO A 105 25.86 10.57 -2.53
C PRO A 105 24.83 10.41 -1.42
N GLU A 106 23.90 11.36 -1.25
CA GLU A 106 22.85 11.26 -0.24
C GLU A 106 21.79 10.24 -0.68
N VAL A 107 21.31 10.33 -1.93
CA VAL A 107 20.33 9.38 -2.48
C VAL A 107 20.88 7.96 -2.49
N ILE A 108 22.17 7.76 -2.79
CA ILE A 108 22.82 6.45 -2.70
C ILE A 108 22.80 5.89 -1.28
N GLN A 109 23.01 6.74 -0.26
CA GLN A 109 22.98 6.31 1.14
C GLN A 109 21.56 5.99 1.59
N TYR A 110 20.59 6.84 1.24
CA TYR A 110 19.17 6.60 1.52
C TYR A 110 18.69 5.28 0.90
N ALA A 111 18.95 5.07 -0.39
CA ALA A 111 18.57 3.85 -1.09
C ALA A 111 19.17 2.59 -0.43
N ARG A 112 20.41 2.67 0.07
CA ARG A 112 21.07 1.53 0.75
C ARG A 112 20.48 1.23 2.12
N GLU A 113 20.12 2.25 2.88
CA GLU A 113 19.46 2.09 4.17
C GLU A 113 18.09 1.44 3.98
N ILE A 114 17.25 2.01 3.11
CA ILE A 114 15.94 1.48 2.80
C ILE A 114 16.06 0.04 2.26
N ALA A 115 16.96 -0.23 1.30
CA ALA A 115 17.18 -1.59 0.80
C ALA A 115 17.55 -2.62 1.91
N ALA A 116 18.30 -2.19 2.93
CA ALA A 116 18.65 -3.07 4.04
C ALA A 116 17.46 -3.31 4.97
N ASP A 117 16.67 -2.27 5.23
CA ASP A 117 15.47 -2.34 6.06
C ASP A 117 14.39 -3.21 5.39
N GLU A 118 14.10 -2.99 4.10
CA GLU A 118 13.14 -3.80 3.34
C GLU A 118 13.50 -5.29 3.31
N ALA A 119 14.79 -5.62 3.13
CA ALA A 119 15.25 -7.00 3.23
C ALA A 119 15.07 -7.58 4.65
N ALA A 120 15.20 -6.74 5.69
CA ALA A 120 14.97 -7.11 7.08
C ALA A 120 13.47 -7.20 7.43
N HIS A 121 12.61 -6.43 6.78
CA HIS A 121 11.15 -6.50 6.88
C HIS A 121 10.67 -7.85 6.35
N VAL A 122 11.06 -8.23 5.13
CA VAL A 122 10.81 -9.56 4.55
C VAL A 122 11.28 -10.66 5.50
N ALA A 123 12.51 -10.58 6.02
CA ALA A 123 13.04 -11.57 6.96
C ALA A 123 12.22 -11.65 8.26
N SER A 124 11.76 -10.51 8.78
CA SER A 124 11.01 -10.43 10.03
C SER A 124 9.60 -10.97 9.88
N LEU A 125 8.89 -10.61 8.80
CA LEU A 125 7.58 -11.19 8.50
C LEU A 125 7.66 -12.70 8.30
N ARG A 126 8.64 -13.18 7.52
CA ARG A 126 8.86 -14.62 7.34
C ARG A 126 9.13 -15.34 8.65
N ARG A 127 9.88 -14.73 9.57
CA ARG A 127 10.12 -15.28 10.92
C ARG A 127 8.83 -15.40 11.74
N LEU A 128 7.98 -14.37 11.71
CA LEU A 128 6.68 -14.37 12.41
C LEU A 128 5.70 -15.38 11.81
N LEU A 129 5.68 -15.48 10.47
CA LEU A 129 4.83 -16.41 9.73
C LEU A 129 5.31 -17.87 9.81
N SER A 130 6.62 -18.08 10.03
CA SER A 130 7.23 -19.41 10.08
C SER A 130 6.87 -20.23 8.83
N THR A 131 6.33 -21.44 9.00
CA THR A 131 5.91 -22.32 7.89
C THR A 131 4.71 -21.80 7.10
N ALA A 132 4.02 -20.76 7.57
CA ALA A 132 2.91 -20.13 6.86
C ALA A 132 3.36 -19.01 5.90
N ALA A 133 4.66 -18.68 5.86
CA ALA A 133 5.17 -17.64 4.98
C ALA A 133 4.94 -18.02 3.51
N ILE A 134 4.43 -17.06 2.74
CA ILE A 134 4.24 -17.22 1.30
C ILE A 134 5.57 -17.01 0.56
N ALA A 135 5.72 -17.72 -0.55
CA ALA A 135 6.80 -17.49 -1.49
C ALA A 135 6.58 -16.15 -2.20
N GLN A 136 7.66 -15.51 -2.64
CA GLN A 136 7.58 -14.29 -3.43
C GLN A 136 6.64 -14.49 -4.64
N PRO A 137 5.68 -13.60 -4.91
CA PRO A 137 4.89 -13.64 -6.14
C PRO A 137 5.74 -13.29 -7.37
N ALA A 138 5.14 -13.44 -8.55
CA ALA A 138 5.73 -12.86 -9.76
C ALA A 138 5.61 -11.34 -9.67
N ILE A 139 6.72 -10.64 -9.88
CA ILE A 139 6.83 -9.18 -9.73
C ILE A 139 7.36 -8.59 -11.04
N ASP A 140 6.68 -7.59 -11.58
CA ASP A 140 7.18 -6.77 -12.68
C ASP A 140 7.72 -5.46 -12.11
N LEU A 141 9.00 -5.20 -12.37
CA LEU A 141 9.71 -3.97 -12.00
C LEU A 141 10.41 -3.36 -13.23
N SER A 142 9.91 -3.68 -14.42
CA SER A 142 10.42 -3.17 -15.69
C SER A 142 10.04 -1.70 -15.90
N PRO A 143 10.80 -0.93 -16.70
CA PRO A 143 10.36 0.39 -17.15
C PRO A 143 8.97 0.40 -17.79
N ALA A 144 8.48 -0.72 -18.34
CA ALA A 144 7.15 -0.79 -18.95
C ALA A 144 6.02 -0.62 -17.92
N VAL A 145 6.07 -1.29 -16.77
CA VAL A 145 5.03 -1.14 -15.72
C VAL A 145 5.09 0.24 -15.06
N PHE A 146 6.29 0.80 -14.86
CA PHE A 146 6.41 2.17 -14.36
C PHE A 146 5.96 3.22 -15.39
N THR A 147 6.16 2.96 -16.68
CA THR A 147 5.60 3.80 -17.75
C THR A 147 4.07 3.75 -17.72
N ALA A 148 3.47 2.57 -17.54
CA ALA A 148 2.01 2.47 -17.38
C ALA A 148 1.49 3.25 -16.16
N ALA A 149 2.21 3.23 -15.04
CA ALA A 149 1.88 4.04 -13.87
C ALA A 149 2.02 5.55 -14.14
N ALA A 150 3.07 5.97 -14.84
CA ALA A 150 3.28 7.36 -15.23
C ALA A 150 2.23 7.85 -16.25
N ASP A 151 1.83 6.99 -17.20
CA ASP A 151 0.77 7.27 -18.17
C ASP A 151 -0.59 7.40 -17.46
N ALA A 152 -0.88 6.53 -16.48
CA ALA A 152 -2.08 6.64 -15.65
C ALA A 152 -2.12 7.95 -14.83
N ALA A 153 -0.94 8.51 -14.54
CA ALA A 153 -0.77 9.81 -13.88
C ALA A 153 -0.68 11.00 -14.84
N ASP A 154 -0.86 10.80 -16.15
CA ASP A 154 -0.73 11.85 -17.18
C ASP A 154 0.62 12.59 -17.10
N ILE A 155 1.69 11.89 -16.71
CA ILE A 155 3.03 12.48 -16.65
C ILE A 155 3.57 12.64 -18.08
N ASP A 156 4.06 13.83 -18.40
CA ASP A 156 4.72 14.07 -19.68
C ASP A 156 6.07 13.34 -19.78
N LEU A 157 6.10 12.31 -20.64
CA LEU A 157 7.28 11.49 -20.92
C LEU A 157 7.93 11.78 -22.29
N ARG A 158 7.56 12.88 -22.97
CA ARG A 158 8.09 13.19 -24.31
C ARG A 158 9.61 13.28 -24.34
N ASP A 159 10.21 13.88 -23.31
CA ASP A 159 11.66 14.06 -23.22
C ASP A 159 12.41 12.76 -22.88
N SER A 160 11.72 11.74 -22.37
CA SER A 160 12.26 10.40 -22.11
C SER A 160 11.89 9.38 -23.18
N GLY A 161 11.39 9.84 -24.34
CA GLY A 161 11.00 8.96 -25.45
C GLY A 161 9.76 8.12 -25.18
N GLY A 162 8.87 8.59 -24.28
CA GLY A 162 7.65 7.90 -23.89
C GLY A 162 7.88 6.78 -22.88
N VAL A 163 8.99 6.79 -22.14
CA VAL A 163 9.32 5.77 -21.14
C VAL A 163 9.65 6.42 -19.81
N PHE A 164 9.02 5.96 -18.74
CA PHE A 164 9.48 6.22 -17.37
C PHE A 164 10.39 5.07 -16.93
N ASP A 165 11.69 5.34 -16.87
CA ASP A 165 12.68 4.38 -16.38
C ASP A 165 13.06 4.70 -14.93
N PRO A 166 12.63 3.91 -13.93
CA PRO A 166 12.87 4.19 -12.51
C PRO A 166 14.36 4.08 -12.14
N TYR A 167 15.19 3.54 -13.03
CA TYR A 167 16.62 3.29 -12.80
C TYR A 167 17.52 4.32 -13.51
N ALA A 168 16.96 5.28 -14.24
CA ALA A 168 17.72 6.19 -15.10
C ALA A 168 18.51 7.26 -14.33
N SER A 169 17.99 7.72 -13.19
CA SER A 169 18.54 8.86 -12.44
C SER A 169 18.09 8.83 -10.98
N ASP A 170 18.72 9.67 -10.16
CA ASP A 170 18.30 9.90 -8.77
C ASP A 170 16.83 10.36 -8.68
N ASP A 171 16.38 11.24 -9.59
CA ASP A 171 15.00 11.75 -9.59
C ASP A 171 13.96 10.69 -9.97
N ASN A 172 14.24 9.90 -11.01
CA ASN A 172 13.32 8.84 -11.42
C ASN A 172 13.24 7.74 -10.35
N PHE A 173 14.35 7.45 -9.70
CA PHE A 173 14.38 6.51 -8.57
C PHE A 173 13.54 7.03 -7.40
N LEU A 174 13.69 8.29 -7.02
CA LEU A 174 12.91 8.87 -5.92
C LEU A 174 11.41 8.97 -6.25
N LEU A 175 11.04 9.26 -7.50
CA LEU A 175 9.64 9.25 -7.94
C LEU A 175 9.05 7.82 -7.94
N ALA A 176 9.83 6.82 -8.33
CA ALA A 176 9.43 5.42 -8.25
C ALA A 176 9.29 4.94 -6.79
N ALA A 177 10.22 5.33 -5.91
CA ALA A 177 10.12 5.09 -4.47
C ALA A 177 8.86 5.73 -3.87
N PHE A 178 8.56 6.98 -4.22
CA PHE A 178 7.36 7.68 -3.77
C PHE A 178 6.06 6.92 -4.10
N LEU A 179 6.02 6.22 -5.24
CA LEU A 179 4.87 5.41 -5.64
C LEU A 179 4.55 4.28 -4.65
N PHE A 180 5.57 3.66 -4.05
CA PHE A 180 5.43 2.52 -3.15
C PHE A 180 5.27 2.90 -1.68
N GLU A 181 6.16 3.77 -1.18
CA GLU A 181 6.33 4.05 0.25
C GLU A 181 5.06 4.53 0.96
N ASP A 182 4.33 5.48 0.34
CA ASP A 182 3.07 5.97 0.91
C ASP A 182 1.99 4.86 0.92
N VAL A 183 2.04 3.92 -0.03
CA VAL A 183 1.13 2.77 -0.08
C VAL A 183 1.47 1.79 1.04
N GLY A 184 2.76 1.51 1.29
CA GLY A 184 3.23 0.69 2.41
C GLY A 184 2.72 1.21 3.76
N VAL A 185 2.97 2.49 4.07
CA VAL A 185 2.50 3.16 5.30
C VAL A 185 0.99 3.03 5.47
N THR A 186 0.23 3.35 4.42
CA THR A 186 -1.24 3.39 4.49
C THR A 186 -1.86 1.99 4.53
N ALA A 187 -1.19 0.98 3.95
CA ALA A 187 -1.55 -0.43 4.05
C ALA A 187 -1.35 -0.96 5.49
N TYR A 188 -0.18 -0.73 6.09
CA TYR A 188 0.07 -1.10 7.49
C TYR A 188 -0.92 -0.41 8.44
N LYS A 189 -1.15 0.89 8.23
CA LYS A 189 -2.11 1.66 9.01
C LYS A 189 -3.55 1.15 8.88
N GLY A 190 -3.93 0.64 7.71
CA GLY A 190 -5.22 0.01 7.42
C GLY A 190 -5.36 -1.41 7.97
N GLY A 191 -4.26 -2.18 8.00
CA GLY A 191 -4.20 -3.52 8.58
C GLY A 191 -4.18 -3.53 10.12
N ALA A 192 -3.54 -2.53 10.74
CA ALA A 192 -3.36 -2.48 12.20
C ALA A 192 -4.64 -2.71 13.04
N PRO A 193 -5.82 -2.15 12.69
CA PRO A 193 -7.05 -2.38 13.46
C PRO A 193 -7.64 -3.79 13.33
N LEU A 194 -7.14 -4.61 12.40
CA LEU A 194 -7.59 -5.96 12.10
C LEU A 194 -6.80 -7.03 12.85
N LEU A 195 -5.59 -6.70 13.32
CA LEU A 195 -4.71 -7.58 14.07
C LEU A 195 -5.22 -7.82 15.50
N THR A 196 -4.95 -9.00 16.04
CA THR A 196 -5.43 -9.44 17.36
C THR A 196 -4.34 -9.98 18.27
N ASP A 197 -3.29 -10.58 17.70
CA ASP A 197 -2.13 -11.07 18.44
C ASP A 197 -1.19 -9.92 18.81
N ARG A 198 -0.81 -9.84 20.08
CA ARG A 198 0.00 -8.72 20.60
C ARG A 198 1.43 -8.72 20.06
N THR A 199 2.00 -9.88 19.77
CA THR A 199 3.34 -10.00 19.19
C THR A 199 3.32 -9.50 17.75
N ILE A 200 2.26 -9.83 17.02
CA ILE A 200 2.07 -9.36 15.63
C ILE A 200 1.79 -7.85 15.62
N ILE A 201 0.97 -7.34 16.54
CA ILE A 201 0.70 -5.90 16.67
C ILE A 201 1.99 -5.12 16.96
N ASP A 202 2.84 -5.61 17.88
CA ASP A 202 4.12 -4.99 18.20
C ASP A 202 5.05 -4.92 16.98
N ALA A 203 5.19 -6.05 16.27
CA ALA A 203 5.99 -6.10 15.06
C ALA A 203 5.44 -5.19 13.94
N ALA A 204 4.13 -5.22 13.69
CA ALA A 204 3.48 -4.38 12.69
C ALA A 204 3.57 -2.88 13.04
N ALA A 205 3.56 -2.52 14.32
CA ALA A 205 3.78 -1.15 14.75
C ALA A 205 5.22 -0.68 14.51
N GLY A 206 6.21 -1.56 14.70
CA GLY A 206 7.60 -1.30 14.37
C GLY A 206 7.82 -1.10 12.86
N LEU A 207 7.26 -1.99 12.04
CA LEU A 207 7.31 -1.88 10.57
C LEU A 207 6.64 -0.59 10.09
N LEU A 208 5.39 -0.32 10.50
CA LEU A 208 4.70 0.93 10.17
C LEU A 208 5.53 2.19 10.51
N ALA A 209 6.32 2.16 11.59
CA ALA A 209 7.18 3.28 11.96
C ALA A 209 8.38 3.43 11.02
N ALA A 210 9.03 2.33 10.62
CA ALA A 210 10.14 2.34 9.66
C ALA A 210 9.68 2.87 8.30
N GLU A 211 8.59 2.31 7.76
CA GLU A 211 7.92 2.73 6.53
C GLU A 211 7.60 4.24 6.55
N ALA A 212 7.09 4.75 7.68
CA ALA A 212 6.78 6.17 7.81
C ALA A 212 8.04 7.06 7.77
N PHE A 213 9.18 6.58 8.26
CA PHE A 213 10.46 7.29 8.11
C PHE A 213 10.97 7.25 6.67
N HIS A 214 10.87 6.11 6.00
CA HIS A 214 11.25 5.95 4.60
C HIS A 214 10.41 6.85 3.68
N ALA A 215 9.08 6.78 3.78
CA ALA A 215 8.16 7.66 3.05
C ALA A 215 8.45 9.15 3.33
N GLY A 216 8.60 9.53 4.60
CA GLY A 216 8.93 10.91 4.98
C GLY A 216 10.27 11.40 4.41
N LEU A 217 11.27 10.52 4.34
CA LEU A 217 12.57 10.78 3.72
C LEU A 217 12.41 11.01 2.21
N ILE A 218 11.75 10.09 1.50
CA ILE A 218 11.56 10.19 0.04
C ILE A 218 10.81 11.47 -0.33
N ARG A 219 9.72 11.77 0.38
CA ARG A 219 8.97 13.02 0.21
C ARG A 219 9.83 14.25 0.46
N SER A 220 10.66 14.24 1.50
CA SER A 220 11.57 15.35 1.82
C SER A 220 12.67 15.53 0.78
N ALA A 221 13.24 14.43 0.26
CA ALA A 221 14.26 14.46 -0.79
C ALA A 221 13.69 15.04 -2.09
N LEU A 222 12.53 14.55 -2.52
CA LEU A 222 11.81 15.10 -3.68
C LEU A 222 11.42 16.57 -3.44
N TYR A 223 10.93 16.92 -2.24
CA TYR A 223 10.56 18.30 -1.94
C TYR A 223 11.77 19.25 -2.06
N ARG A 224 12.92 18.83 -1.56
CA ARG A 224 14.17 19.62 -1.58
C ARG A 224 14.69 19.80 -3.01
N ARG A 225 14.70 18.73 -3.81
CA ARG A 225 15.07 18.79 -5.23
C ARG A 225 14.06 19.60 -6.03
N GLY A 226 12.79 19.49 -5.69
CA GLY A 226 11.67 20.25 -6.24
C GLY A 226 11.70 21.76 -5.97
N VAL A 227 12.61 22.25 -5.12
CA VAL A 227 12.90 23.69 -5.01
C VAL A 227 13.59 24.19 -6.29
N ASP A 228 14.51 23.39 -6.81
CA ASP A 228 15.36 23.73 -7.96
C ASP A 228 14.77 23.19 -9.27
N VAL A 229 14.02 22.08 -9.22
CA VAL A 229 13.33 21.42 -10.35
C VAL A 229 11.84 21.27 -10.04
N PRO A 230 11.01 22.32 -10.20
CA PRO A 230 9.60 22.33 -9.82
C PRO A 230 8.78 21.16 -10.38
N GLU A 231 9.14 20.68 -11.57
CA GLU A 231 8.49 19.56 -12.26
C GLU A 231 8.52 18.26 -11.45
N LEU A 232 9.46 18.09 -10.52
CA LEU A 232 9.48 16.92 -9.62
C LEU A 232 8.32 16.94 -8.62
N ARG A 233 7.90 18.13 -8.18
CA ARG A 233 6.72 18.25 -7.32
C ARG A 233 5.46 17.97 -8.11
N GLU A 234 5.35 18.55 -9.30
CA GLU A 234 4.21 18.32 -10.20
C GLU A 234 4.05 16.83 -10.54
N LYS A 235 5.16 16.11 -10.82
CA LYS A 235 5.12 14.66 -11.07
C LYS A 235 4.73 13.86 -9.84
N ALA A 236 5.24 14.20 -8.66
CA ALA A 236 4.85 13.51 -7.42
C ALA A 236 3.38 13.78 -7.06
N ASP A 237 2.88 15.01 -7.30
CA ASP A 237 1.47 15.35 -7.14
C ASP A 237 0.62 14.54 -8.13
N ALA A 238 1.03 14.43 -9.41
CA ALA A 238 0.33 13.64 -10.42
C ALA A 238 0.29 12.14 -10.07
N LEU A 239 1.39 11.56 -9.56
CA LEU A 239 1.42 10.18 -9.06
C LEU A 239 0.45 9.99 -7.89
N SER A 240 0.40 10.96 -6.97
CA SER A 240 -0.56 10.95 -5.85
C SER A 240 -2.00 10.99 -6.36
N ASP A 241 -2.31 11.88 -7.30
CA ASP A 241 -3.65 12.01 -7.89
C ASP A 241 -4.07 10.72 -8.61
N ALA A 242 -3.16 10.07 -9.33
CA ALA A 242 -3.43 8.77 -9.97
C ALA A 242 -3.74 7.66 -8.95
N ARG A 243 -3.02 7.63 -7.82
CA ARG A 243 -3.33 6.70 -6.72
C ARG A 243 -4.70 6.99 -6.12
N ASP A 244 -5.07 8.26 -5.98
CA ASP A 244 -6.38 8.70 -5.47
C ASP A 244 -7.53 8.34 -6.44
N ASP A 245 -7.30 8.38 -7.74
CA ASP A 245 -8.24 7.90 -8.76
C ASP A 245 -8.36 6.36 -8.74
N LEU A 246 -7.24 5.66 -8.58
CA LEU A 246 -7.19 4.20 -8.49
C LEU A 246 -7.75 3.64 -7.18
N ASP A 247 -7.72 4.33 -6.04
CA ASP A 247 -8.22 3.78 -4.78
C ASP A 247 -9.67 4.15 -4.44
N GLY A 248 -10.33 4.92 -5.32
CA GLY A 248 -11.78 5.05 -5.40
C GLY A 248 -12.45 5.41 -4.08
N ASP A 249 -12.61 6.71 -3.83
CA ASP A 249 -13.63 7.21 -2.90
C ASP A 249 -13.70 8.74 -3.00
N LYS A 250 -14.23 9.31 -4.09
CA LYS A 250 -14.30 10.79 -4.17
C LYS A 250 -15.08 11.45 -3.03
N ASN A 251 -15.99 10.75 -2.31
CA ASN A 251 -16.69 11.20 -1.09
C ASN A 251 -17.41 10.02 -0.36
N ASP A 252 -17.38 9.95 0.99
CA ASP A 252 -18.15 9.08 1.95
C ASP A 252 -17.77 7.58 2.09
N ASP A 253 -17.83 6.83 3.23
CA ASP A 253 -18.30 7.00 4.61
C ASP A 253 -17.77 5.86 5.57
N GLY A 254 -16.74 6.13 6.38
CA GLY A 254 -16.20 5.19 7.42
C GLY A 254 -15.00 5.78 8.21
N PRO A 255 -14.61 5.28 9.40
CA PRO A 255 -13.69 6.02 10.29
C PRO A 255 -12.19 5.67 10.10
N PRO A 256 -11.24 6.64 10.20
CA PRO A 256 -11.41 8.07 9.97
C PRO A 256 -11.60 8.35 8.48
N ARG A 257 -12.58 9.20 8.22
CA ARG A 257 -13.01 9.64 6.90
C ARG A 257 -11.87 10.32 6.16
N ARG A 258 -11.72 9.95 4.88
CA ARG A 258 -11.14 10.76 3.82
C ARG A 258 -11.60 12.20 4.03
N THR A 259 -10.66 13.11 4.26
CA THR A 259 -10.87 14.51 3.89
C THR A 259 -10.43 14.61 2.45
N ASP A 260 -11.14 15.36 1.60
CA ASP A 260 -10.77 15.64 0.21
C ASP A 260 -9.24 15.75 0.05
N GLY A 261 -8.62 14.90 -0.78
CA GLY A 261 -7.15 14.77 -0.93
C GLY A 261 -6.49 13.85 0.10
N ALA A 262 -6.91 12.58 0.17
CA ALA A 262 -6.32 11.63 1.10
C ALA A 262 -4.92 11.20 0.66
N ASP A 263 -4.76 10.82 -0.61
CA ASP A 263 -3.42 10.85 -1.20
C ASP A 263 -2.99 12.30 -1.38
N GLN A 264 -1.76 12.57 -0.98
CA GLN A 264 -1.23 13.91 -0.98
C GLN A 264 0.10 13.94 -1.72
N GLY A 265 0.16 14.78 -2.75
CA GLY A 265 1.39 15.18 -3.38
C GLY A 265 2.35 15.90 -2.41
N ILE A 266 3.51 16.31 -2.90
CA ILE A 266 4.54 16.94 -2.09
C ILE A 266 4.53 18.47 -2.20
N SER A 267 3.70 19.06 -3.06
CA SER A 267 3.64 20.51 -3.21
C SER A 267 3.36 21.26 -1.90
N PRO A 268 3.86 22.50 -1.75
CA PRO A 268 3.68 23.27 -0.52
C PRO A 268 2.20 23.46 -0.16
N ILE A 269 1.88 23.18 1.09
CA ILE A 269 0.53 23.33 1.65
C ILE A 269 0.45 24.59 2.53
N ARG A 270 -0.78 24.97 2.91
CA ARG A 270 -1.00 26.05 3.87
C ARG A 270 -1.37 25.50 5.24
N SER A 271 -0.54 25.80 6.22
CA SER A 271 -0.80 25.48 7.63
C SER A 271 -1.26 26.73 8.41
N ILE A 272 -1.66 26.52 9.66
CA ILE A 272 -1.92 27.62 10.62
C ILE A 272 -0.68 28.48 10.90
N TYR A 273 0.52 27.99 10.56
CA TYR A 273 1.80 28.68 10.71
C TYR A 273 2.33 29.27 9.40
N GLY A 274 1.53 29.26 8.32
CA GLY A 274 1.92 29.74 6.99
C GLY A 274 2.23 28.60 6.01
N THR A 275 2.97 28.91 4.95
CA THR A 275 3.41 27.93 3.95
C THR A 275 4.25 26.84 4.61
N ALA A 276 3.91 25.58 4.36
CA ALA A 276 4.57 24.41 4.93
C ALA A 276 4.86 23.38 3.83
N ALA A 277 5.87 22.55 4.04
CA ALA A 277 6.16 21.41 3.19
C ALA A 277 5.16 20.26 3.45
N ASN A 278 4.85 19.47 2.42
CA ASN A 278 3.98 18.30 2.57
C ASN A 278 4.79 16.99 2.64
N VAL A 279 5.36 16.73 3.81
CA VAL A 279 6.31 15.62 4.02
C VAL A 279 5.68 14.37 4.64
N ALA A 280 4.40 14.41 5.00
CA ALA A 280 3.68 13.27 5.55
C ALA A 280 2.19 13.35 5.18
N PRO A 281 1.64 12.39 4.41
CA PRO A 281 0.24 12.41 4.03
C PRO A 281 -0.63 12.06 5.24
N THR A 282 -1.28 13.07 5.82
CA THR A 282 -2.08 12.92 7.05
C THR A 282 -3.46 13.56 6.92
N ASP A 283 -4.45 13.00 7.61
CA ASP A 283 -5.78 13.60 7.72
C ASP A 283 -5.75 14.92 8.49
N GLY A 284 -6.89 15.63 8.57
CA GLY A 284 -7.00 16.88 9.33
C GLY A 284 -6.68 16.78 10.85
N ARG A 285 -6.38 15.58 11.37
CA ARG A 285 -5.92 15.34 12.75
C ARG A 285 -4.42 15.04 12.83
N GLY A 286 -3.69 15.03 11.71
CA GLY A 286 -2.28 14.67 11.65
C GLY A 286 -2.05 13.16 11.74
N ILE A 287 -3.03 12.33 11.34
CA ILE A 287 -2.94 10.87 11.37
C ILE A 287 -2.84 10.34 9.94
N ALA A 288 -1.89 9.44 9.67
CA ALA A 288 -1.83 8.74 8.39
C ALA A 288 -3.16 8.04 8.09
N PHE A 289 -3.66 8.19 6.88
CA PHE A 289 -4.91 7.55 6.47
C PHE A 289 -4.73 6.04 6.28
N SER A 290 -5.84 5.33 6.11
CA SER A 290 -5.85 3.88 5.97
C SER A 290 -6.34 3.50 4.58
N ARG A 291 -5.61 2.58 3.93
CA ARG A 291 -6.12 1.89 2.74
C ARG A 291 -6.66 0.52 3.11
N THR A 292 -7.71 0.11 2.43
CA THR A 292 -8.18 -1.29 2.46
C THR A 292 -7.29 -2.15 1.57
N VAL A 293 -7.39 -3.48 1.73
CA VAL A 293 -6.68 -4.43 0.87
C VAL A 293 -7.06 -4.30 -0.60
N GLU A 294 -8.33 -3.98 -0.87
CA GLU A 294 -8.83 -3.76 -2.23
C GLU A 294 -8.18 -2.51 -2.85
N GLN A 295 -8.12 -1.41 -2.09
CA GLN A 295 -7.48 -0.16 -2.51
C GLN A 295 -5.98 -0.30 -2.78
N VAL A 296 -5.26 -1.01 -1.91
CA VAL A 296 -3.84 -1.30 -2.13
C VAL A 296 -3.65 -2.10 -3.42
N HIS A 297 -4.51 -3.10 -3.68
CA HIS A 297 -4.43 -3.86 -4.92
C HIS A 297 -4.81 -3.05 -6.15
N ASN A 298 -5.73 -2.08 -6.07
CA ASN A 298 -6.01 -1.21 -7.20
C ASN A 298 -4.73 -0.50 -7.68
N ILE A 299 -3.97 0.04 -6.73
CA ILE A 299 -2.68 0.71 -7.01
C ILE A 299 -1.64 -0.29 -7.48
N ALA A 300 -1.47 -1.41 -6.77
CA ALA A 300 -0.46 -2.41 -7.11
C ALA A 300 -0.72 -3.11 -8.45
N TYR A 301 -1.99 -3.26 -8.84
CA TYR A 301 -2.41 -3.85 -10.11
C TYR A 301 -2.61 -2.81 -11.21
N LEU A 302 -2.48 -1.51 -10.90
CA LEU A 302 -2.71 -0.39 -11.80
C LEU A 302 -4.09 -0.48 -12.48
N THR A 303 -5.14 -0.69 -11.69
CA THR A 303 -6.51 -0.83 -12.20
C THR A 303 -7.54 -0.41 -11.15
N ASP A 304 -8.59 0.25 -11.60
CA ASP A 304 -9.81 0.59 -10.86
C ASP A 304 -10.92 -0.47 -11.03
N ASP A 305 -10.69 -1.47 -11.88
CA ASP A 305 -11.54 -2.64 -12.05
C ASP A 305 -11.24 -3.70 -10.99
N GLN A 306 -12.24 -4.52 -10.70
CA GLN A 306 -12.02 -5.75 -9.94
C GLN A 306 -11.14 -6.73 -10.73
N ALA A 307 -9.95 -6.98 -10.21
CA ALA A 307 -8.92 -7.82 -10.78
C ALA A 307 -8.24 -8.63 -9.67
N THR A 308 -7.52 -9.68 -10.06
CA THR A 308 -6.72 -10.51 -9.14
C THR A 308 -5.23 -10.50 -9.49
N SER A 309 -4.84 -9.67 -10.45
CA SER A 309 -3.50 -9.57 -11.02
C SER A 309 -3.43 -8.36 -11.94
N GLY A 310 -2.25 -7.80 -12.12
CA GLY A 310 -2.01 -6.64 -12.97
C GLY A 310 -0.79 -5.87 -12.48
N GLY A 311 -0.43 -4.79 -13.18
CA GLY A 311 0.62 -3.87 -12.76
C GLY A 311 1.88 -4.56 -12.29
N PHE A 312 2.28 -4.26 -11.04
CA PHE A 312 3.49 -4.78 -10.41
C PHE A 312 3.41 -6.26 -10.04
N PHE A 313 2.22 -6.86 -10.04
CA PHE A 313 1.98 -8.27 -9.78
C PHE A 313 1.26 -8.92 -10.97
N PRO A 314 1.97 -9.19 -12.09
CA PRO A 314 1.35 -9.65 -13.34
C PRO A 314 0.63 -11.01 -13.20
N ALA A 315 0.98 -11.82 -12.20
CA ALA A 315 0.30 -13.08 -11.89
C ALA A 315 -0.52 -13.03 -10.58
N GLY A 316 -0.69 -11.84 -9.98
CA GLY A 316 -1.37 -11.64 -8.71
C GLY A 316 -0.47 -11.88 -7.49
N THR A 317 -1.01 -11.57 -6.31
CA THR A 317 -0.34 -11.77 -5.03
C THR A 317 -0.51 -13.21 -4.52
N ASN A 318 0.43 -13.68 -3.72
CA ASN A 318 0.51 -15.05 -3.21
C ASN A 318 -0.22 -15.25 -1.87
N ASN A 319 -1.38 -14.62 -1.64
CA ASN A 319 -2.13 -14.82 -0.39
C ASN A 319 -2.98 -16.11 -0.42
N ALA A 320 -2.87 -16.95 0.61
CA ALA A 320 -3.68 -18.17 0.72
C ALA A 320 -5.18 -17.87 0.85
N ASN A 321 -5.54 -16.71 1.41
CA ASN A 321 -6.91 -16.24 1.50
C ASN A 321 -7.31 -15.49 0.21
N PRO A 322 -8.21 -16.04 -0.63
CA PRO A 322 -8.60 -15.40 -1.89
C PRO A 322 -9.28 -14.04 -1.72
N ALA A 323 -9.85 -13.76 -0.54
CA ALA A 323 -10.45 -12.46 -0.24
C ALA A 323 -9.39 -11.33 -0.22
N LEU A 324 -8.12 -11.69 0.02
CA LEU A 324 -7.01 -10.75 0.10
C LEU A 324 -6.13 -10.77 -1.17
N ARG A 325 -6.69 -11.19 -2.32
CA ARG A 325 -5.99 -11.23 -3.61
C ARG A 325 -6.67 -10.39 -4.69
N ARG A 326 -7.65 -9.57 -4.32
CA ARG A 326 -8.46 -8.83 -5.28
C ARG A 326 -8.37 -7.33 -5.05
N SER A 327 -8.33 -6.60 -6.15
CA SER A 327 -8.61 -5.17 -6.21
C SER A 327 -10.12 -4.93 -6.06
N GLY A 328 -10.47 -3.72 -5.63
CA GLY A 328 -11.84 -3.22 -5.59
C GLY A 328 -12.34 -2.86 -6.98
N ALA A 329 -13.62 -2.50 -7.09
CA ALA A 329 -14.14 -1.82 -8.26
C ALA A 329 -14.54 -0.40 -7.84
N ASN A 330 -14.05 0.61 -8.54
CA ASN A 330 -14.33 2.02 -8.25
C ASN A 330 -15.35 2.65 -9.20
#